data_AF-A0A0D1ZZP2-F1
#
_entry.id   AF-A0A0D1ZZP2-F1
#
_cell.length_a   1.000
_cell.length_b   1.000
_cell.length_c   1.000
_cell.angle_alpha   90.00
_cell.angle_beta   90.00
_cell.angle_gamma   90.00
#
_symmetry.space_group_name_H-M   'P 1'
#
loop_
_entity.id
_entity.type
_entity.pdbx_description
1 polymer ?
#
loop_
_entity_poly.entity_id
_entity_poly.type
_entity_poly.pdbx_seq_one_letter_code
_entity_poly.pdbx_strand_id
1 'polypeptide(L)'
;MSFRKRNVGLSGSTRPGGSAQPSSKDRAQLPGVRASPVDGRPTTSTGTASLDALLAGHSGLALGSTILIEESGTTDYAGALLRFYAAEGLLQGHHVHVVALPEQWGRELPGVVGESEKRETPAETEKMKIAWRYESLGQFGAGAPARERPQSTAGQTGPDGVSAQRPPAAFCHTFDLTKRLVHPASSKMDFIQLDMNPTRSPFVPILERLNASVVNSAPDTVHRIVIPSLLSPALYPPWSSQPQNILQFLHSLRALFAAHPGRLTAIMSLPLSLYPRSSGLVRWIELLNDGVLELSPFPHSAEGDAAPSRGPAGAAEEPPQGLLQVHRLPMLHDRGSGVGTPETDWTFTLSRRKFTIKPFNLPPVEGDTGAQQAAGPEQKGKKADMEF
;
A
#
# COMPACT_ATOMS: atom_id res chain seq x y z
N MET A 1 -15.88 -40.64 46.17
CA MET A 1 -16.70 -41.22 45.07
C MET A 1 -16.30 -40.52 43.78
N SER A 2 -15.46 -41.16 42.95
CA SER A 2 -14.98 -40.55 41.70
C SER A 2 -15.99 -40.78 40.58
N PHE A 3 -16.42 -39.69 39.94
CA PHE A 3 -17.29 -39.77 38.76
C PHE A 3 -16.42 -39.91 37.50
N ARG A 4 -16.29 -41.14 36.99
CA ARG A 4 -15.73 -41.40 35.66
C ARG A 4 -16.76 -41.02 34.60
N LYS A 5 -16.46 -39.99 33.81
CA LYS A 5 -17.23 -39.60 32.62
C LYS A 5 -16.94 -40.61 31.50
N ARG A 6 -17.91 -41.48 31.16
CA ARG A 6 -17.84 -42.30 29.94
C ARG A 6 -18.36 -41.47 28.76
N ASN A 7 -17.49 -41.20 27.78
CA ASN A 7 -17.95 -40.72 26.48
C ASN A 7 -18.40 -41.93 25.66
N VAL A 8 -19.71 -42.07 25.47
CA VAL A 8 -20.28 -42.98 24.47
C VAL A 8 -20.24 -42.25 23.14
N GLY A 9 -19.42 -42.73 22.21
CA GLY A 9 -19.42 -42.26 20.83
C GLY A 9 -20.67 -42.78 20.11
N LEU A 10 -21.55 -41.87 19.69
CA LEU A 10 -22.64 -42.18 18.77
C LEU A 10 -22.03 -42.44 17.38
N SER A 11 -21.83 -43.71 17.04
CA SER A 11 -21.50 -44.12 15.68
C SER A 11 -22.77 -44.02 14.83
N GLY A 12 -22.85 -42.96 14.01
CA GLY A 12 -23.92 -42.76 13.05
C GLY A 12 -23.75 -43.67 11.84
N SER A 13 -24.61 -44.68 11.75
CA SER A 13 -24.71 -45.62 10.63
C SER A 13 -25.16 -44.92 9.33
N THR A 14 -24.40 -45.21 8.28
CA THR A 14 -24.61 -45.07 6.83
C THR A 14 -25.98 -44.57 6.32
N ARG A 15 -25.96 -43.44 5.59
CA ARG A 15 -26.91 -43.13 4.50
C ARG A 15 -26.16 -43.22 3.15
N PRO A 16 -26.69 -43.90 2.12
CA PRO A 16 -26.13 -43.87 0.78
C PRO A 16 -26.68 -42.62 0.07
N GLY A 17 -25.79 -41.66 -0.16
CA GLY A 17 -26.14 -40.39 -0.80
C GLY A 17 -24.95 -39.45 -0.73
N GLY A 18 -23.90 -39.79 -1.47
CA GLY A 18 -22.66 -39.02 -1.53
C GLY A 18 -22.88 -37.67 -2.20
N SER A 19 -23.38 -36.68 -1.45
CA SER A 19 -23.04 -35.29 -1.74
C SER A 19 -21.57 -35.12 -1.37
N ALA A 20 -20.72 -34.95 -2.39
CA ALA A 20 -19.33 -34.59 -2.20
C ALA A 20 -19.25 -33.41 -1.22
N GLN A 21 -18.63 -33.62 -0.06
CA GLN A 21 -18.10 -32.51 0.71
C GLN A 21 -17.25 -31.69 -0.27
N PRO A 22 -17.37 -30.35 -0.32
CA PRO A 22 -16.39 -29.58 -1.04
C PRO A 22 -15.06 -29.83 -0.34
N SER A 23 -14.25 -30.73 -0.93
CA SER A 23 -12.82 -30.78 -0.69
C SER A 23 -12.37 -29.32 -0.74
N SER A 24 -11.79 -28.83 0.35
CA SER A 24 -11.08 -27.56 0.35
C SER A 24 -10.09 -27.64 -0.79
N LYS A 25 -10.49 -27.13 -1.96
CA LYS A 25 -9.56 -26.92 -3.07
C LYS A 25 -8.49 -26.06 -2.45
N ASP A 26 -7.27 -26.58 -2.34
CA ASP A 26 -6.10 -25.80 -1.99
C ASP A 26 -6.21 -24.52 -2.82
N ARG A 27 -6.51 -23.41 -2.14
CA ARG A 27 -6.74 -22.14 -2.82
C ARG A 27 -5.38 -21.80 -3.40
N ALA A 28 -5.24 -21.96 -4.72
CA ALA A 28 -3.98 -21.78 -5.43
C ALA A 28 -3.32 -20.51 -4.89
N GLN A 29 -2.15 -20.66 -4.28
CA GLN A 29 -1.48 -19.58 -3.60
C GLN A 29 -1.03 -18.58 -4.67
N LEU A 30 -1.77 -17.49 -4.80
CA LEU A 30 -1.44 -16.42 -5.74
C LEU A 30 -0.08 -15.82 -5.32
N PRO A 31 0.93 -15.80 -6.20
CA PRO A 31 2.20 -15.15 -5.92
C PRO A 31 1.99 -13.70 -5.47
N GLY A 32 2.78 -13.20 -4.51
CA GLY A 32 2.68 -11.81 -4.03
C GLY A 32 1.38 -11.41 -3.32
N VAL A 33 0.52 -12.39 -3.00
CA VAL A 33 -0.76 -12.16 -2.32
C VAL A 33 -0.74 -12.79 -0.93
N ARG A 34 -1.26 -12.06 0.05
CA ARG A 34 -1.49 -12.56 1.40
C ARG A 34 -2.92 -12.31 1.86
N ALA A 35 -3.33 -12.99 2.91
CA ALA A 35 -4.60 -12.71 3.56
C ALA A 35 -4.48 -11.40 4.37
N SER A 36 -5.47 -10.53 4.24
CA SER A 36 -5.54 -9.30 5.02
C SER A 36 -5.61 -9.58 6.53
N PRO A 37 -4.89 -8.82 7.36
CA PRO A 37 -4.99 -8.95 8.82
C PRO A 37 -6.38 -8.60 9.39
N VAL A 38 -7.17 -7.80 8.67
CA VAL A 38 -8.47 -7.30 9.14
C VAL A 38 -9.58 -8.33 8.95
N ASP A 39 -9.63 -8.97 7.77
CA ASP A 39 -10.74 -9.85 7.40
C ASP A 39 -10.38 -11.01 6.46
N GLY A 40 -9.08 -11.26 6.25
CA GLY A 40 -8.61 -12.41 5.47
C GLY A 40 -8.79 -12.32 3.96
N ARG A 41 -9.32 -11.21 3.41
CA ARG A 41 -9.41 -11.03 1.96
C ARG A 41 -8.02 -10.99 1.30
N PRO A 42 -7.86 -11.41 0.04
CA PRO A 42 -6.56 -11.38 -0.61
C PRO A 42 -6.09 -9.93 -0.85
N THR A 43 -4.89 -9.61 -0.40
CA THR A 43 -4.23 -8.31 -0.57
C THR A 43 -2.84 -8.49 -1.16
N THR A 44 -2.37 -7.48 -1.89
CA THR A 44 -1.04 -7.41 -2.48
C THR A 44 -0.36 -6.08 -2.16
N SER A 45 0.97 -6.04 -2.15
CA SER A 45 1.69 -4.81 -1.84
C SER A 45 1.58 -3.78 -2.96
N THR A 46 1.50 -2.51 -2.59
CA THR A 46 1.62 -1.37 -3.51
C THR A 46 3.07 -1.09 -3.93
N GLY A 47 4.05 -1.85 -3.44
CA GLY A 47 5.48 -1.56 -3.60
C GLY A 47 5.99 -0.44 -2.69
N THR A 48 5.11 0.18 -1.92
CA THR A 48 5.42 1.23 -0.95
C THR A 48 4.86 0.85 0.42
N ALA A 49 5.74 0.39 1.32
CA ALA A 49 5.31 -0.12 2.63
C ALA A 49 4.52 0.90 3.49
N SER A 50 4.83 2.19 3.36
CA SER A 50 4.10 3.25 4.07
C SER A 50 2.68 3.45 3.52
N LEU A 51 2.51 3.31 2.19
CA LEU A 51 1.20 3.33 1.55
C LEU A 51 0.41 2.06 1.92
N ASP A 52 1.05 0.89 1.93
CA ASP A 52 0.40 -0.36 2.38
C ASP A 52 -0.16 -0.24 3.80
N ALA A 53 0.58 0.39 4.71
CA ALA A 53 0.15 0.63 6.09
C ALA A 53 -1.05 1.59 6.18
N LEU A 54 -1.17 2.53 5.24
CA LEU A 54 -2.25 3.51 5.18
C LEU A 54 -3.61 2.90 4.74
N LEU A 55 -3.59 1.75 4.06
CA LEU A 55 -4.78 1.13 3.45
C LEU A 55 -5.70 0.43 4.47
N ALA A 56 -6.32 1.22 5.37
CA ALA A 56 -7.36 0.80 6.31
C ALA A 56 -7.01 -0.45 7.15
N GLY A 57 -5.73 -0.60 7.51
CA GLY A 57 -5.23 -1.75 8.27
C GLY A 57 -5.12 -3.05 7.48
N HIS A 58 -5.49 -3.06 6.18
CA HIS A 58 -5.31 -4.23 5.32
C HIS A 58 -3.84 -4.52 5.00
N SER A 59 -2.93 -3.57 5.28
CA SER A 59 -1.49 -3.68 5.07
C SER A 59 -1.13 -4.09 3.64
N GLY A 60 -1.78 -3.47 2.66
CA GLY A 60 -1.71 -3.79 1.24
C GLY A 60 -3.03 -3.48 0.53
N LEU A 61 -2.98 -3.45 -0.79
CA LEU A 61 -4.14 -3.22 -1.65
C LEU A 61 -4.94 -4.51 -1.81
N ALA A 62 -6.23 -4.47 -1.48
CA ALA A 62 -7.13 -5.59 -1.71
C ALA A 62 -7.28 -5.87 -3.21
N LEU A 63 -7.27 -7.16 -3.58
CA LEU A 63 -7.57 -7.55 -4.95
C LEU A 63 -9.03 -7.21 -5.27
N GLY A 64 -9.27 -6.70 -6.46
CA GLY A 64 -10.55 -6.15 -6.90
C GLY A 64 -10.74 -4.67 -6.57
N SER A 65 -9.69 -3.95 -6.14
CA SER A 65 -9.79 -2.53 -5.80
C SER A 65 -8.94 -1.62 -6.69
N THR A 66 -9.40 -0.38 -6.86
CA THR A 66 -8.67 0.69 -7.55
C THR A 66 -8.28 1.84 -6.61
N ILE A 67 -7.13 2.48 -6.86
CA ILE A 67 -6.71 3.72 -6.20
C ILE A 67 -6.47 4.80 -7.25
N LEU A 68 -7.09 5.96 -7.04
CA LEU A 68 -6.77 7.21 -7.71
C LEU A 68 -5.82 8.04 -6.83
N ILE A 69 -4.69 8.45 -7.39
CA ILE A 69 -3.74 9.37 -6.77
C ILE A 69 -3.79 10.70 -7.51
N GLU A 70 -4.35 11.69 -6.88
CA GLU A 70 -4.43 13.04 -7.39
C GLU A 70 -3.17 13.81 -6.96
N GLU A 71 -2.58 14.61 -7.83
CA GLU A 71 -1.39 15.40 -7.49
C GLU A 71 -1.54 16.85 -7.94
N SER A 72 -1.36 17.77 -6.99
CA SER A 72 -1.31 19.21 -7.22
C SER A 72 0.08 19.66 -7.67
N GLY A 73 0.16 20.69 -8.51
CA GLY A 73 1.43 21.24 -8.98
C GLY A 73 1.98 20.54 -10.23
N THR A 74 3.30 20.56 -10.39
CA THR A 74 4.02 20.08 -11.59
C THR A 74 5.06 19.00 -11.27
N THR A 75 5.07 18.47 -10.05
CA THR A 75 5.94 17.38 -9.63
C THR A 75 5.40 16.03 -10.13
N ASP A 76 6.17 14.96 -9.94
CA ASP A 76 5.79 13.59 -10.33
C ASP A 76 5.93 12.60 -9.16
N TYR A 77 5.46 12.97 -7.96
CA TYR A 77 5.49 12.09 -6.79
C TYR A 77 4.55 10.89 -6.97
N ALA A 78 3.38 11.09 -7.57
CA ALA A 78 2.47 10.02 -7.94
C ALA A 78 3.13 9.06 -8.94
N GLY A 79 3.86 9.58 -9.93
CA GLY A 79 4.61 8.73 -10.86
C GLY A 79 5.66 7.87 -10.18
N ALA A 80 6.29 8.33 -9.09
CA ALA A 80 7.18 7.49 -8.29
C ALA A 80 6.43 6.32 -7.63
N LEU A 81 5.27 6.58 -7.03
CA LEU A 81 4.40 5.54 -6.44
C LEU A 81 3.96 4.51 -7.49
N LEU A 82 3.56 4.95 -8.69
CA LEU A 82 3.16 4.04 -9.78
C LEU A 82 4.33 3.19 -10.27
N ARG A 83 5.56 3.72 -10.28
CA ARG A 83 6.77 2.95 -10.62
C ARG A 83 7.08 1.89 -9.56
N PHE A 84 6.96 2.21 -8.27
CA PHE A 84 7.09 1.20 -7.21
C PHE A 84 6.01 0.10 -7.33
N TYR A 85 4.78 0.50 -7.62
CA TYR A 85 3.66 -0.43 -7.81
C TYR A 85 3.87 -1.39 -9.00
N ALA A 86 4.39 -0.88 -10.11
CA ALA A 86 4.75 -1.70 -11.27
C ALA A 86 5.93 -2.63 -10.97
N ALA A 87 7.00 -2.10 -10.38
CA ALA A 87 8.20 -2.88 -10.04
C ALA A 87 7.89 -4.03 -9.07
N GLU A 88 7.08 -3.78 -8.03
CA GLU A 88 6.63 -4.81 -7.09
C GLU A 88 5.83 -5.89 -7.80
N GLY A 89 4.95 -5.51 -8.74
CA GLY A 89 4.20 -6.44 -9.56
C GLY A 89 5.07 -7.44 -10.32
N LEU A 90 6.13 -6.95 -10.96
CA LEU A 90 7.03 -7.80 -11.74
C LEU A 90 7.81 -8.77 -10.86
N LEU A 91 8.26 -8.33 -9.68
CA LEU A 91 8.97 -9.18 -8.71
C LEU A 91 8.07 -10.26 -8.12
N GLN A 92 6.79 -9.94 -7.94
CA GLN A 92 5.78 -10.87 -7.46
C GLN A 92 5.25 -11.81 -8.53
N GLY A 93 5.67 -11.68 -9.80
CA GLY A 93 5.19 -12.50 -10.90
C GLY A 93 3.77 -12.15 -11.39
N HIS A 94 3.30 -10.93 -11.09
CA HIS A 94 2.04 -10.42 -11.60
C HIS A 94 2.21 -9.98 -13.06
N HIS A 95 1.10 -9.95 -13.80
CA HIS A 95 1.05 -9.35 -15.12
C HIS A 95 0.76 -7.85 -15.01
N VAL A 96 1.72 -7.00 -15.37
CA VAL A 96 1.59 -5.54 -15.28
C VAL A 96 1.14 -4.96 -16.63
N HIS A 97 0.10 -4.13 -16.60
CA HIS A 97 -0.48 -3.43 -17.74
C HIS A 97 -0.24 -1.94 -17.58
N VAL A 98 0.53 -1.33 -18.47
CA VAL A 98 0.80 0.12 -18.46
C VAL A 98 0.03 0.80 -19.58
N VAL A 99 -0.76 1.79 -19.23
CA VAL A 99 -1.59 2.53 -20.18
C VAL A 99 -0.90 3.84 -20.59
N ALA A 100 -0.97 4.17 -21.88
CA ALA A 100 -0.55 5.42 -22.51
C ALA A 100 0.98 5.71 -22.55
N LEU A 101 1.78 5.12 -21.66
CA LEU A 101 3.24 5.29 -21.67
C LEU A 101 3.96 4.32 -22.61
N PRO A 102 5.12 4.70 -23.18
CA PRO A 102 5.91 3.84 -24.05
C PRO A 102 6.68 2.77 -23.25
N GLU A 103 7.16 1.74 -23.96
CA GLU A 103 7.93 0.62 -23.37
C GLU A 103 9.17 1.06 -22.59
N GLN A 104 9.79 2.18 -22.99
CA GLN A 104 10.96 2.75 -22.32
C GLN A 104 10.70 3.04 -20.84
N TRP A 105 9.46 3.39 -20.46
CA TRP A 105 9.09 3.63 -19.07
C TRP A 105 9.33 2.38 -18.19
N GLY A 106 9.11 1.17 -18.72
CA GLY A 106 9.37 -0.08 -17.98
C GLY A 106 10.85 -0.33 -17.70
N ARG A 107 11.74 0.27 -18.50
CA ARG A 107 13.21 0.20 -18.29
C ARG A 107 13.67 1.16 -17.20
N GLU A 108 12.84 2.12 -16.83
CA GLU A 108 13.11 3.12 -15.80
C GLU A 108 12.63 2.70 -14.40
N LEU A 109 12.00 1.53 -14.28
CA LEU A 109 11.52 1.01 -13.00
C LEU A 109 12.67 0.88 -11.98
N PRO A 110 12.44 1.26 -10.71
CA PRO A 110 13.49 1.32 -9.70
C PRO A 110 13.97 -0.08 -9.31
N GLY A 111 15.28 -0.21 -9.07
CA GLY A 111 15.91 -1.49 -8.72
C GLY A 111 15.73 -1.87 -7.25
N VAL A 112 15.79 -3.16 -6.93
CA VAL A 112 15.68 -3.64 -5.54
C VAL A 112 16.98 -3.37 -4.78
N VAL A 113 16.86 -2.94 -3.52
CA VAL A 113 17.98 -2.83 -2.58
C VAL A 113 18.39 -4.23 -2.11
N GLY A 114 19.67 -4.59 -2.29
CA GLY A 114 20.19 -5.90 -1.86
C GLY A 114 20.13 -6.08 -0.35
N GLU A 115 20.01 -7.32 0.14
CA GLU A 115 19.90 -7.60 1.59
C GLU A 115 21.08 -7.05 2.41
N SER A 116 22.27 -6.97 1.82
CA SER A 116 23.47 -6.39 2.43
C SER A 116 23.37 -4.87 2.65
N GLU A 117 22.65 -4.16 1.78
CA GLU A 117 22.46 -2.70 1.86
C GLU A 117 21.28 -2.29 2.75
N LYS A 118 20.40 -3.25 3.12
CA LYS A 118 19.36 -3.01 4.14
C LYS A 118 19.95 -2.86 5.55
N ARG A 119 21.20 -3.27 5.77
CA ARG A 119 21.94 -3.18 7.04
C ARG A 119 22.87 -1.96 7.10
N GLU A 120 22.45 -0.80 6.65
CA GLU A 120 23.08 0.43 7.14
C GLU A 120 22.77 0.52 8.64
N THR A 121 23.79 0.23 9.44
CA THR A 121 23.76 0.17 10.89
C THR A 121 23.20 1.46 11.47
N PRO A 122 22.17 1.42 12.34
CA PRO A 122 21.99 2.54 13.25
C PRO A 122 23.31 2.67 14.03
N ALA A 123 23.90 3.86 14.02
CA ALA A 123 25.10 4.14 14.80
C ALA A 123 24.91 3.60 16.22
N GLU A 124 25.90 2.88 16.74
CA GLU A 124 25.94 2.43 18.14
C GLU A 124 25.92 3.67 19.06
N THR A 125 24.74 4.21 19.32
CA THR A 125 24.47 4.97 20.52
C THR A 125 24.02 3.99 21.58
N GLU A 126 24.96 3.73 22.48
CA GLU A 126 24.87 2.97 23.72
C GLU A 126 23.41 2.78 24.22
N LYS A 127 22.78 1.68 23.79
CA LYS A 127 21.39 1.36 24.10
C LYS A 127 21.32 0.98 25.59
N MET A 128 20.98 1.95 26.45
CA MET A 128 20.72 1.74 27.88
C MET A 128 19.75 0.58 28.10
N LYS A 129 20.13 -0.37 28.99
CA LYS A 129 19.46 -1.66 29.29
C LYS A 129 17.99 -1.58 29.74
N ILE A 130 17.40 -0.39 29.84
CA ILE A 130 16.02 -0.16 30.27
C ILE A 130 15.04 -0.18 29.08
N ALA A 131 15.50 0.17 27.87
CA ALA A 131 14.64 0.27 26.69
C ALA A 131 14.08 -1.09 26.21
N TRP A 132 14.71 -2.21 26.58
CA TRP A 132 14.24 -3.54 26.16
C TRP A 132 12.89 -3.93 26.77
N ARG A 133 12.55 -3.39 27.95
CA ARG A 133 11.28 -3.72 28.63
C ARG A 133 10.06 -3.03 28.01
N TYR A 134 10.24 -1.89 27.32
CA TYR A 134 9.15 -1.15 26.69
C TYR A 134 9.05 -1.38 25.17
N GLU A 135 10.06 -1.98 24.53
CA GLU A 135 9.97 -2.38 23.12
C GLU A 135 8.91 -3.49 22.90
N SER A 136 8.57 -4.26 23.95
CA SER A 136 7.45 -5.22 23.93
C SER A 136 6.09 -4.60 24.23
N LEU A 137 6.05 -3.34 24.69
CA LEU A 137 4.83 -2.61 24.93
C LEU A 137 4.57 -1.76 23.68
N GLY A 138 3.63 -2.22 22.86
CA GLY A 138 3.28 -1.60 21.58
C GLY A 138 3.24 -0.08 21.67
N GLN A 139 3.89 0.57 20.71
CA GLN A 139 3.95 2.00 20.54
C GLN A 139 2.51 2.54 20.53
N PHE A 140 2.09 3.13 21.66
CA PHE A 140 0.75 3.67 21.82
C PHE A 140 0.50 4.70 20.71
N GLY A 141 -0.50 4.43 19.86
CA GLY A 141 -0.94 5.32 18.78
C GLY A 141 -0.64 4.85 17.35
N ALA A 142 0.20 3.84 17.16
CA ALA A 142 0.38 3.19 15.86
C ALA A 142 -0.18 1.76 15.93
N GLY A 143 -1.08 1.40 15.02
CA GLY A 143 -1.64 0.05 14.91
C GLY A 143 -0.53 -1.00 15.02
N ALA A 144 -0.76 -1.99 15.88
CA ALA A 144 0.21 -3.01 16.24
C ALA A 144 0.92 -3.58 14.99
N PRO A 145 2.27 -3.66 14.95
CA PRO A 145 2.93 -4.44 13.93
C PRO A 145 2.47 -5.89 14.12
N ALA A 146 1.76 -6.41 13.11
CA ALA A 146 1.40 -7.81 13.05
C ALA A 146 2.69 -8.63 13.18
N ARG A 147 2.80 -9.31 14.33
CA ARG A 147 3.86 -10.27 14.62
C ARG A 147 3.83 -11.29 13.48
N GLU A 148 4.80 -11.22 12.56
CA GLU A 148 5.07 -12.29 11.61
C GLU A 148 5.42 -13.53 12.43
N ARG A 149 4.40 -14.34 12.73
CA ARG A 149 4.60 -15.68 13.24
C ARG A 149 5.07 -16.47 12.03
N PRO A 150 6.31 -17.00 11.99
CA PRO A 150 6.72 -17.87 10.92
C PRO A 150 5.72 -19.03 10.89
N GLN A 151 4.96 -19.15 9.81
CA GLN A 151 4.29 -20.41 9.51
C GLN A 151 5.42 -21.40 9.25
N SER A 152 5.74 -22.21 10.26
CA SER A 152 6.53 -23.42 10.08
C SER A 152 5.73 -24.30 9.12
N THR A 153 6.08 -24.27 7.84
CA THR A 153 5.69 -25.32 6.91
C THR A 153 6.22 -26.62 7.49
N ALA A 154 5.31 -27.56 7.76
CA ALA A 154 5.69 -28.89 8.19
C ALA A 154 6.63 -29.48 7.13
N GLY A 155 7.90 -29.66 7.51
CA GLY A 155 8.91 -30.22 6.64
C GLY A 155 8.51 -31.64 6.23
N GLN A 156 8.23 -31.83 4.95
CA GLN A 156 8.27 -33.15 4.35
C GLN A 156 9.74 -33.55 4.24
N THR A 157 10.17 -34.45 5.12
CA THR A 157 11.49 -35.07 5.09
C THR A 157 11.57 -36.00 3.87
N GLY A 158 12.17 -35.52 2.78
CA GLY A 158 12.69 -36.38 1.73
C GLY A 158 14.01 -37.06 2.17
N PRO A 159 14.41 -38.18 1.57
CA PRO A 159 15.50 -39.01 2.09
C PRO A 159 16.92 -38.44 1.94
N ASP A 160 17.12 -37.32 1.26
CA ASP A 160 18.45 -36.76 0.99
C ASP A 160 18.59 -35.34 1.56
N GLY A 161 19.36 -35.24 2.64
CA GLY A 161 19.49 -34.07 3.51
C GLY A 161 20.24 -32.87 2.93
N VAL A 162 19.67 -32.21 1.91
CA VAL A 162 20.08 -30.86 1.50
C VAL A 162 18.85 -29.96 1.38
N SER A 163 18.47 -29.31 2.49
CA SER A 163 17.42 -28.30 2.48
C SER A 163 17.95 -26.99 1.88
N ALA A 164 17.75 -26.78 0.57
CA ALA A 164 17.82 -25.45 0.00
C ALA A 164 16.59 -24.65 0.47
N GLN A 165 16.63 -24.11 1.69
CA GLN A 165 15.64 -23.16 2.17
C GLN A 165 15.78 -21.88 1.34
N ARG A 166 15.02 -21.78 0.25
CA ARG A 166 14.82 -20.50 -0.45
C ARG A 166 14.17 -19.54 0.56
N PRO A 167 14.77 -18.37 0.83
CA PRO A 167 14.17 -17.41 1.75
C PRO A 167 12.74 -17.09 1.31
N PRO A 168 11.79 -16.89 2.24
CA PRO A 168 10.43 -16.54 1.89
C PRO A 168 10.44 -15.25 1.06
N ALA A 169 9.74 -15.26 -0.07
CA ALA A 169 9.64 -14.10 -0.94
C ALA A 169 9.07 -12.91 -0.15
N ALA A 170 9.71 -11.75 -0.23
CA ALA A 170 9.27 -10.56 0.49
C ALA A 170 7.90 -10.09 -0.02
N PHE A 171 7.01 -9.72 0.89
CA PHE A 171 5.68 -9.20 0.53
C PHE A 171 5.75 -7.79 -0.09
N CYS A 172 6.70 -6.97 0.37
CA CYS A 172 6.98 -5.64 -0.18
C CYS A 172 8.49 -5.49 -0.24
N HIS A 173 9.03 -5.18 -1.41
CA HIS A 173 10.45 -4.94 -1.60
C HIS A 173 10.81 -3.49 -1.25
N THR A 174 12.11 -3.25 -1.02
CA THR A 174 12.65 -1.90 -0.88
C THR A 174 13.36 -1.55 -2.17
N PHE A 175 13.02 -0.40 -2.74
CA PHE A 175 13.52 0.02 -4.05
C PHE A 175 14.49 1.20 -3.91
N ASP A 176 15.43 1.31 -4.84
CA ASP A 176 16.36 2.43 -4.97
C ASP A 176 16.13 3.11 -6.34
N LEU A 177 15.71 4.38 -6.31
CA LEU A 177 15.41 5.20 -7.50
C LEU A 177 16.65 5.44 -8.38
N THR A 178 17.85 5.31 -7.82
CA THR A 178 19.11 5.44 -8.58
C THR A 178 19.49 4.15 -9.32
N LYS A 179 18.85 3.03 -8.97
CA LYS A 179 19.07 1.74 -9.62
C LYS A 179 17.96 1.47 -10.64
N ARG A 180 18.18 0.49 -11.51
CA ARG A 180 17.17 0.01 -12.46
C ARG A 180 16.84 -1.44 -12.19
N LEU A 181 15.56 -1.77 -12.30
CA LEU A 181 15.08 -3.13 -12.09
C LEU A 181 15.60 -4.05 -13.19
N VAL A 182 16.25 -5.14 -12.80
CA VAL A 182 16.49 -6.26 -13.69
C VAL A 182 15.22 -7.10 -13.70
N HIS A 183 14.52 -7.07 -14.82
CA HIS A 183 13.25 -7.79 -15.00
C HIS A 183 13.48 -9.30 -14.84
N PRO A 184 12.72 -9.99 -13.96
CA PRO A 184 12.75 -11.45 -13.90
C PRO A 184 12.41 -12.05 -15.28
N ALA A 185 13.05 -13.15 -15.68
CA ALA A 185 12.83 -13.74 -17.01
C ALA A 185 11.37 -14.16 -17.29
N SER A 186 10.58 -14.39 -16.24
CA SER A 186 9.16 -14.74 -16.31
C SER A 186 8.22 -13.54 -16.17
N SER A 187 8.73 -12.32 -16.06
CA SER A 187 7.90 -11.12 -15.88
C SER A 187 7.08 -10.85 -17.15
N LYS A 188 5.84 -10.39 -16.97
CA LYS A 188 4.96 -9.99 -18.06
C LYS A 188 4.55 -8.55 -17.87
N MET A 189 4.89 -7.72 -18.85
CA MET A 189 4.62 -6.30 -18.84
C MET A 189 4.12 -5.87 -20.22
N ASP A 190 2.85 -5.51 -20.30
CA ASP A 190 2.21 -5.07 -21.54
C ASP A 190 2.06 -3.55 -21.54
N PHE A 191 2.35 -2.92 -22.67
CA PHE A 191 2.15 -1.48 -22.88
C PHE A 191 0.99 -1.26 -23.86
N ILE A 192 -0.03 -0.54 -23.40
CA ILE A 192 -1.21 -0.22 -24.20
C ILE A 192 -1.10 1.23 -24.67
N GLN A 193 -0.64 1.39 -25.92
CA GLN A 193 -0.58 2.70 -26.58
C GLN A 193 -1.98 3.19 -26.96
N LEU A 194 -2.15 4.50 -26.88
CA LEU A 194 -3.37 5.19 -27.30
C LEU A 194 -3.23 5.66 -28.76
N ASP A 195 -4.35 5.59 -29.49
CA ASP A 195 -4.46 6.26 -30.78
C ASP A 195 -4.74 7.74 -30.56
N MET A 196 -3.94 8.61 -31.17
CA MET A 196 -4.09 10.07 -31.06
C MET A 196 -5.24 10.62 -31.93
N ASN A 197 -5.70 9.85 -32.92
CA ASN A 197 -6.81 10.23 -33.80
C ASN A 197 -7.89 9.13 -33.85
N PRO A 198 -8.51 8.80 -32.70
CA PRO A 198 -9.38 7.64 -32.61
C PRO A 198 -10.74 7.92 -33.29
N THR A 199 -11.29 6.92 -33.97
CA THR A 199 -12.64 6.99 -34.59
C THR A 199 -13.79 6.65 -33.63
N ARG A 200 -13.45 6.08 -32.47
CA ARG A 200 -14.35 5.79 -31.34
C ARG A 200 -13.70 6.28 -30.04
N SER A 201 -14.31 6.01 -28.88
CA SER A 201 -13.67 6.36 -27.60
C SER A 201 -12.23 5.80 -27.51
N PRO A 202 -11.23 6.62 -27.13
CA PRO A 202 -9.83 6.22 -27.05
C PRO A 202 -9.58 5.10 -26.03
N PHE A 203 -10.53 4.87 -25.13
CA PHE A 203 -10.41 3.90 -24.05
C PHE A 203 -10.92 2.50 -24.38
N VAL A 204 -11.69 2.34 -25.46
CA VAL A 204 -12.25 1.02 -25.82
C VAL A 204 -11.16 -0.02 -26.11
N PRO A 205 -10.10 0.30 -26.89
CA PRO A 205 -9.00 -0.64 -27.10
C PRO A 205 -8.27 -1.04 -25.81
N ILE A 206 -8.23 -0.15 -24.80
CA ILE A 206 -7.64 -0.46 -23.49
C ILE A 206 -8.45 -1.57 -22.81
N LEU A 207 -9.78 -1.41 -22.73
CA LEU A 207 -10.66 -2.40 -22.11
C LEU A 207 -10.61 -3.74 -22.84
N GLU A 208 -10.62 -3.73 -24.18
CA GLU A 208 -10.53 -4.94 -25.00
C GLU A 208 -9.24 -5.72 -24.72
N ARG A 209 -8.08 -5.02 -24.69
CA ARG A 209 -6.77 -5.64 -24.38
C ARG A 209 -6.68 -6.15 -22.96
N LEU A 210 -7.14 -5.37 -21.98
CA LEU A 210 -7.17 -5.78 -20.58
C LEU A 210 -8.03 -7.03 -20.40
N ASN A 211 -9.24 -7.04 -20.95
CA ASN A 211 -10.12 -8.19 -20.88
C ASN A 211 -9.51 -9.42 -21.55
N ALA A 212 -8.96 -9.28 -22.75
CA ALA A 212 -8.29 -10.37 -23.44
C ALA A 212 -7.11 -10.94 -22.64
N SER A 213 -6.30 -10.07 -22.02
CA SER A 213 -5.16 -10.51 -21.18
C SER A 213 -5.61 -11.29 -19.95
N VAL A 214 -6.70 -10.88 -19.30
CA VAL A 214 -7.23 -11.55 -18.09
C VAL A 214 -7.89 -12.89 -18.41
N VAL A 215 -8.61 -12.97 -19.54
CA VAL A 215 -9.28 -14.21 -19.98
C VAL A 215 -8.26 -15.24 -20.47
N ASN A 216 -7.20 -14.80 -21.15
CA ASN A 216 -6.19 -15.70 -21.72
C ASN A 216 -5.06 -16.08 -20.75
N SER A 217 -4.99 -15.46 -19.56
CA SER A 217 -3.99 -15.79 -18.55
C SER A 217 -4.44 -16.94 -17.64
N ALA A 218 -3.48 -17.56 -16.95
CA ALA A 218 -3.77 -18.63 -16.00
C ALA A 218 -4.61 -18.10 -14.83
N PRO A 219 -5.54 -18.90 -14.25
CA PRO A 219 -6.45 -18.42 -13.19
C PRO A 219 -5.77 -17.87 -11.93
N ASP A 220 -4.52 -18.26 -11.69
CA ASP A 220 -3.67 -17.83 -10.59
C ASP A 220 -2.83 -16.56 -10.91
N THR A 221 -2.97 -16.01 -12.12
CA THR A 221 -2.30 -14.78 -12.51
C THR A 221 -3.06 -13.57 -11.96
N VAL A 222 -2.36 -12.75 -11.17
CA VAL A 222 -2.82 -11.42 -10.75
C VAL A 222 -2.38 -10.38 -11.78
N HIS A 223 -3.26 -9.44 -12.07
CA HIS A 223 -3.08 -8.37 -13.04
C HIS A 223 -3.07 -7.00 -12.35
N ARG A 224 -2.03 -6.21 -12.61
CA ARG A 224 -1.88 -4.86 -12.09
C ARG A 224 -2.01 -3.86 -13.23
N ILE A 225 -2.99 -2.97 -13.14
CA ILE A 225 -3.20 -1.92 -14.13
C ILE A 225 -2.59 -0.63 -13.60
N VAL A 226 -1.74 -0.01 -14.40
CA VAL A 226 -1.00 1.20 -14.10
C VAL A 226 -1.42 2.26 -15.11
N ILE A 227 -2.03 3.34 -14.64
CA ILE A 227 -2.49 4.45 -15.51
C ILE A 227 -1.87 5.76 -15.05
N PRO A 228 -0.64 6.06 -15.49
CA PRO A 228 0.04 7.30 -15.13
C PRO A 228 -0.58 8.50 -15.84
N SER A 229 -0.69 9.61 -15.11
CA SER A 229 -1.07 10.92 -15.61
C SER A 229 -2.31 10.86 -16.51
N LEU A 230 -3.36 10.22 -16.00
CA LEU A 230 -4.66 10.05 -16.64
C LEU A 230 -5.13 11.40 -17.22
N LEU A 231 -5.55 11.39 -18.48
CA LEU A 231 -5.99 12.57 -19.24
C LEU A 231 -4.94 13.66 -19.50
N SER A 232 -3.66 13.40 -19.21
CA SER A 232 -2.57 14.32 -19.59
C SER A 232 -2.55 14.55 -21.11
N PRO A 233 -2.59 15.80 -21.59
CA PRO A 233 -2.55 16.11 -23.03
C PRO A 233 -1.30 15.61 -23.75
N ALA A 234 -0.22 15.30 -23.02
CA ALA A 234 0.99 14.71 -23.58
C ALA A 234 0.82 13.23 -23.97
N LEU A 235 -0.16 12.54 -23.36
CA LEU A 235 -0.35 11.09 -23.48
C LEU A 235 -1.72 10.71 -24.05
N TYR A 236 -2.73 11.58 -23.88
CA TYR A 236 -4.12 11.31 -24.23
C TYR A 236 -4.60 12.28 -25.32
N PRO A 237 -5.38 11.80 -26.30
CA PRO A 237 -5.97 12.70 -27.29
C PRO A 237 -6.97 13.67 -26.65
N PRO A 238 -7.23 14.85 -27.25
CA PRO A 238 -8.03 15.92 -26.63
C PRO A 238 -9.44 15.51 -26.21
N TRP A 239 -10.05 14.56 -26.91
CA TRP A 239 -11.41 14.06 -26.66
C TRP A 239 -11.49 13.13 -25.44
N SER A 240 -10.36 12.73 -24.86
CA SER A 240 -10.34 11.76 -23.74
C SER A 240 -11.04 12.27 -22.50
N SER A 241 -10.98 13.58 -22.24
CA SER A 241 -11.60 14.22 -21.07
C SER A 241 -13.12 14.36 -21.17
N GLN A 242 -13.70 14.06 -22.34
CA GLN A 242 -15.14 14.09 -22.52
C GLN A 242 -15.82 13.04 -21.62
N PRO A 243 -16.84 13.39 -20.81
CA PRO A 243 -17.44 12.50 -19.82
C PRO A 243 -17.90 11.14 -20.40
N GLN A 244 -18.46 11.15 -21.61
CA GLN A 244 -18.89 9.93 -22.30
C GLN A 244 -17.74 8.96 -22.59
N ASN A 245 -16.51 9.44 -22.69
CA ASN A 245 -15.33 8.61 -22.93
C ASN A 245 -14.74 8.12 -21.60
N ILE A 246 -14.36 9.04 -20.72
CA ILE A 246 -13.63 8.69 -19.48
C ILE A 246 -14.53 8.03 -18.43
N LEU A 247 -15.76 8.51 -18.22
CA LEU A 247 -16.65 7.93 -17.21
C LEU A 247 -17.16 6.56 -17.63
N GLN A 248 -17.45 6.39 -18.93
CA GLN A 248 -17.79 5.07 -19.47
C GLN A 248 -16.61 4.10 -19.34
N PHE A 249 -15.38 4.57 -19.58
CA PHE A 249 -14.18 3.76 -19.36
C PHE A 249 -14.05 3.29 -17.91
N LEU A 250 -14.09 4.21 -16.95
CA LEU A 250 -13.95 3.87 -15.53
C LEU A 250 -15.09 2.98 -15.04
N HIS A 251 -16.33 3.23 -15.48
CA HIS A 251 -17.46 2.36 -15.18
C HIS A 251 -17.27 0.95 -15.76
N SER A 252 -16.80 0.85 -17.01
CA SER A 252 -16.53 -0.45 -17.65
C SER A 252 -15.33 -1.16 -17.02
N LEU A 253 -14.34 -0.41 -16.53
CA LEU A 253 -13.22 -0.95 -15.76
C LEU A 253 -13.70 -1.59 -14.46
N ARG A 254 -14.64 -0.95 -13.74
CA ARG A 254 -15.29 -1.57 -12.56
C ARG A 254 -16.04 -2.84 -12.93
N ALA A 255 -16.75 -2.86 -14.05
CA ALA A 255 -17.42 -4.06 -14.53
C ALA A 255 -16.42 -5.19 -14.81
N LEU A 256 -15.24 -4.88 -15.39
CA LEU A 256 -14.16 -5.84 -15.60
C LEU A 256 -13.62 -6.40 -14.28
N PHE A 257 -13.47 -5.57 -13.25
CA PHE A 257 -13.05 -5.99 -11.91
C PHE A 257 -14.09 -6.89 -11.24
N ALA A 258 -15.38 -6.56 -11.40
CA ALA A 258 -16.47 -7.37 -10.89
C ALA A 258 -16.59 -8.73 -11.61
N ALA A 259 -16.26 -8.79 -12.91
CA ALA A 259 -16.27 -10.03 -13.69
C ALA A 259 -15.11 -10.99 -13.32
N HIS A 260 -13.99 -10.47 -12.84
CA HIS A 260 -12.80 -11.24 -12.47
C HIS A 260 -12.37 -10.96 -11.03
N PRO A 261 -13.22 -11.30 -10.04
CA PRO A 261 -12.97 -10.97 -8.65
C PRO A 261 -11.68 -11.63 -8.14
N GLY A 262 -10.88 -10.85 -7.42
CA GLY A 262 -9.65 -11.36 -6.79
C GLY A 262 -8.47 -11.56 -7.74
N ARG A 263 -8.50 -10.98 -8.95
CA ARG A 263 -7.38 -11.07 -9.91
C ARG A 263 -6.83 -9.73 -10.38
N LEU A 264 -7.51 -8.62 -10.09
CA LEU A 264 -7.19 -7.30 -10.65
C LEU A 264 -6.93 -6.27 -9.56
N THR A 265 -5.96 -5.39 -9.76
CA THR A 265 -5.79 -4.16 -8.98
C THR A 265 -5.38 -3.03 -9.92
N ALA A 266 -5.80 -1.79 -9.64
CA ALA A 266 -5.35 -0.64 -10.42
C ALA A 266 -4.85 0.51 -9.53
N ILE A 267 -3.79 1.17 -9.98
CA ILE A 267 -3.40 2.48 -9.48
C ILE A 267 -3.30 3.43 -10.67
N MET A 268 -3.96 4.57 -10.55
CA MET A 268 -3.96 5.63 -11.55
C MET A 268 -3.57 6.95 -10.91
N SER A 269 -2.92 7.84 -11.66
CA SER A 269 -2.64 9.20 -11.21
C SER A 269 -3.33 10.26 -12.05
N LEU A 270 -3.73 11.39 -11.46
CA LEU A 270 -4.42 12.48 -12.13
C LEU A 270 -3.80 13.84 -11.76
N PRO A 271 -3.30 14.62 -12.74
CA PRO A 271 -2.71 15.93 -12.46
C PRO A 271 -3.81 16.98 -12.20
N LEU A 272 -3.92 17.46 -10.96
CA LEU A 272 -4.95 18.41 -10.53
C LEU A 272 -4.77 19.81 -11.09
N SER A 273 -3.53 20.17 -11.47
CA SER A 273 -3.24 21.43 -12.16
C SER A 273 -3.96 21.54 -13.51
N LEU A 274 -4.27 20.40 -14.14
CA LEU A 274 -5.02 20.33 -15.40
C LEU A 274 -6.49 19.97 -15.19
N TYR A 275 -6.77 19.14 -14.18
CA TYR A 275 -8.12 18.70 -13.83
C TYR A 275 -8.40 18.98 -12.36
N PRO A 276 -8.85 20.21 -12.02
CA PRO A 276 -9.10 20.58 -10.63
C PRO A 276 -10.18 19.70 -9.99
N ARG A 277 -9.99 19.34 -8.72
CA ARG A 277 -10.97 18.54 -7.93
C ARG A 277 -12.33 19.20 -7.79
N SER A 278 -12.38 20.54 -7.85
CA SER A 278 -13.63 21.31 -7.86
C SER A 278 -14.48 21.08 -9.11
N SER A 279 -13.93 20.46 -10.16
CA SER A 279 -14.68 20.14 -11.37
C SER A 279 -15.58 18.92 -11.18
N GLY A 280 -16.78 18.98 -11.76
CA GLY A 280 -17.74 17.86 -11.70
C GLY A 280 -17.18 16.57 -12.32
N LEU A 281 -16.35 16.68 -13.36
CA LEU A 281 -15.71 15.53 -14.01
C LEU A 281 -14.83 14.75 -13.02
N VAL A 282 -13.95 15.45 -12.30
CA VAL A 282 -13.05 14.83 -11.32
C VAL A 282 -13.86 14.20 -10.19
N ARG A 283 -14.92 14.88 -9.71
CA ARG A 283 -15.80 14.29 -8.69
C ARG A 283 -16.41 12.95 -9.15
N TRP A 284 -16.82 12.84 -10.41
CA TRP A 284 -17.30 11.56 -10.96
C TRP A 284 -16.19 10.51 -11.08
N ILE A 285 -14.97 10.91 -11.45
CA ILE A 285 -13.79 10.02 -11.47
C ILE A 285 -13.50 9.48 -10.07
N GLU A 286 -13.51 10.32 -9.04
CA GLU A 286 -13.35 9.91 -7.63
C GLU A 286 -14.42 8.91 -7.20
N LEU A 287 -15.69 9.15 -7.55
CA LEU A 287 -16.81 8.26 -7.20
C LEU A 287 -16.66 6.87 -7.83
N LEU A 288 -16.06 6.79 -9.02
CA LEU A 288 -15.81 5.55 -9.74
C LEU A 288 -14.55 4.80 -9.27
N ASN A 289 -13.78 5.35 -8.33
CA ASN A 289 -12.63 4.69 -7.73
C ASN A 289 -12.90 4.29 -6.27
N ASP A 290 -12.29 3.17 -5.84
CA ASP A 290 -12.48 2.63 -4.48
C ASP A 290 -11.64 3.38 -3.45
N GLY A 291 -10.44 3.84 -3.83
CA GLY A 291 -9.56 4.70 -3.04
C GLY A 291 -9.23 6.00 -3.76
N VAL A 292 -9.15 7.10 -3.02
CA VAL A 292 -8.80 8.43 -3.51
C VAL A 292 -7.83 9.08 -2.52
N LEU A 293 -6.64 9.38 -3.01
CA LEU A 293 -5.55 10.02 -2.27
C LEU A 293 -5.13 11.28 -3.01
N GLU A 294 -4.87 12.37 -2.30
CA GLU A 294 -4.39 13.63 -2.88
C GLU A 294 -3.00 13.97 -2.33
N LEU A 295 -2.04 14.13 -3.22
CA LEU A 295 -0.70 14.64 -2.94
C LEU A 295 -0.68 16.15 -3.21
N SER A 296 -0.31 16.92 -2.18
CA SER A 296 -0.12 18.36 -2.24
C SER A 296 1.33 18.70 -1.88
N PRO A 297 2.25 18.67 -2.88
CA PRO A 297 3.64 19.07 -2.72
C PRO A 297 3.78 20.49 -2.19
N PHE A 298 4.78 20.74 -1.35
CA PHE A 298 5.12 22.09 -0.93
C PHE A 298 5.83 22.86 -2.05
N PRO A 299 5.62 24.19 -2.15
CA PRO A 299 6.41 25.02 -3.04
C PRO A 299 7.89 24.92 -2.68
N HIS A 300 8.79 24.97 -3.67
CA HIS A 300 10.24 24.85 -3.47
C HIS A 300 10.82 25.93 -2.53
N SER A 301 10.09 27.02 -2.28
CA SER A 301 10.44 28.06 -1.31
C SER A 301 10.28 27.62 0.17
N ALA A 302 9.60 26.50 0.45
CA ALA A 302 9.47 25.95 1.79
C ALA A 302 10.70 25.15 2.25
N GLU A 303 11.55 24.73 1.31
CA GLU A 303 12.72 23.87 1.57
C GLU A 303 14.02 24.65 1.85
N GLY A 304 14.08 25.94 1.51
CA GLY A 304 15.33 26.71 1.55
C GLY A 304 15.88 27.02 2.95
N ASP A 305 15.04 26.98 3.99
CA ASP A 305 15.39 27.47 5.34
C ASP A 305 15.12 26.47 6.48
N ALA A 306 14.51 25.31 6.21
CA ALA A 306 14.20 24.34 7.26
C ALA A 306 15.37 23.38 7.49
N ALA A 307 16.17 23.63 8.54
CA ALA A 307 17.19 22.70 8.99
C ALA A 307 16.58 21.31 9.29
N PRO A 308 17.29 20.20 9.03
CA PRO A 308 16.82 18.87 9.36
C PRO A 308 16.49 18.79 10.86
N SER A 309 15.21 18.63 11.18
CA SER A 309 14.79 18.48 12.57
C SER A 309 15.23 17.11 13.10
N ARG A 310 15.76 17.09 14.33
CA ARG A 310 16.09 15.82 15.00
C ARG A 310 14.82 15.26 15.61
N GLY A 311 14.41 14.09 15.14
CA GLY A 311 13.28 13.37 15.74
C GLY A 311 13.60 12.96 17.20
N PRO A 312 12.59 12.47 17.94
CA PRO A 312 12.74 12.04 19.35
C PRO A 312 13.78 10.92 19.54
N ALA A 313 14.19 10.22 18.47
CA ALA A 313 15.23 9.20 18.47
C ALA A 313 16.64 9.72 18.09
N GLY A 314 16.83 11.03 17.91
CA GLY A 314 18.13 11.64 17.58
C GLY A 314 18.58 11.45 16.12
N ALA A 315 17.82 10.71 15.30
CA ALA A 315 18.08 10.59 13.87
C ALA A 315 17.62 11.87 13.13
N ALA A 316 18.45 12.32 12.17
CA ALA A 316 18.07 13.37 11.25
C ALA A 316 16.92 12.86 10.35
N GLU A 317 15.76 13.51 10.41
CA GLU A 317 14.64 13.20 9.55
C GLU A 317 14.60 14.22 8.39
N GLU A 318 14.39 13.72 7.17
CA GLU A 318 14.20 14.58 6.00
C GLU A 318 12.90 15.37 6.17
N PRO A 319 12.91 16.70 5.93
CA PRO A 319 11.71 17.51 6.07
C PRO A 319 10.59 17.02 5.14
N PRO A 320 9.32 17.18 5.53
CA PRO A 320 8.19 16.80 4.68
C PRO A 320 8.22 17.58 3.37
N GLN A 321 8.02 16.88 2.25
CA GLN A 321 8.02 17.46 0.90
C GLN A 321 6.61 17.85 0.44
N GLY A 322 5.59 17.42 1.17
CA GLY A 322 4.20 17.79 0.93
C GLY A 322 3.23 17.11 1.88
N LEU A 323 1.95 17.46 1.72
CA LEU A 323 0.83 16.87 2.42
C LEU A 323 0.20 15.74 1.60
N LEU A 324 -0.26 14.70 2.27
CA LEU A 324 -1.10 13.66 1.71
C LEU A 324 -2.47 13.72 2.39
N GLN A 325 -3.52 13.89 1.61
CA GLN A 325 -4.89 13.82 2.08
C GLN A 325 -5.52 12.50 1.66
N VAL A 326 -6.21 11.86 2.61
CA VAL A 326 -6.93 10.61 2.38
C VAL A 326 -8.42 10.92 2.26
N HIS A 327 -8.91 11.01 1.02
CA HIS A 327 -10.32 11.30 0.76
C HIS A 327 -11.19 10.05 0.84
N ARG A 328 -10.62 8.90 0.45
CA ARG A 328 -11.30 7.60 0.45
C ARG A 328 -10.29 6.47 0.54
N LEU A 329 -10.57 5.48 1.40
CA LEU A 329 -9.79 4.23 1.45
C LEU A 329 -10.61 3.06 0.88
N PRO A 330 -9.99 2.19 0.04
CA PRO A 330 -10.66 0.99 -0.45
C PRO A 330 -11.20 0.15 0.71
N MET A 331 -12.41 -0.41 0.54
CA MET A 331 -13.06 -1.38 1.45
C MET A 331 -13.42 -0.88 2.86
N LEU A 332 -12.95 0.30 3.28
CA LEU A 332 -13.38 0.96 4.51
C LEU A 332 -14.82 1.47 4.40
N HIS A 333 -15.16 2.09 3.27
CA HIS A 333 -16.46 2.73 3.05
C HIS A 333 -17.58 1.74 2.68
N ASP A 334 -17.25 0.57 2.12
CA ASP A 334 -18.24 -0.47 1.77
C ASP A 334 -18.95 -1.05 2.99
N ARG A 335 -18.38 -0.89 4.19
CA ARG A 335 -18.96 -1.41 5.43
C ARG A 335 -19.93 -0.46 6.11
N GLY A 336 -20.22 0.71 5.53
CA GLY A 336 -21.05 1.72 6.18
C GLY A 336 -20.47 2.14 7.54
N SER A 337 -19.15 2.03 7.70
CA SER A 337 -18.46 2.43 8.92
C SER A 337 -18.67 3.93 9.09
N GLY A 338 -19.56 4.32 10.01
CA GLY A 338 -19.79 5.72 10.38
C GLY A 338 -18.58 6.38 11.05
N VAL A 339 -17.49 5.64 11.21
CA VAL A 339 -16.17 6.18 11.56
C VAL A 339 -15.57 6.75 10.28
N GLY A 340 -15.67 8.08 10.11
CA GLY A 340 -14.92 8.79 9.09
C GLY A 340 -13.43 8.47 9.18
N THR A 341 -12.70 8.62 8.09
CA THR A 341 -11.24 8.66 8.17
C THR A 341 -10.87 9.73 9.20
N PRO A 342 -10.09 9.42 10.25
CA PRO A 342 -9.68 10.45 11.19
C PRO A 342 -9.07 11.61 10.40
N GLU A 343 -9.40 12.85 10.78
CA GLU A 343 -8.80 14.07 10.24
C GLU A 343 -7.33 14.13 10.71
N THR A 344 -6.54 13.19 10.24
CA THR A 344 -5.10 13.15 10.42
C THR A 344 -4.52 13.66 9.12
N ASP A 345 -3.92 14.84 9.18
CA ASP A 345 -3.08 15.31 8.09
C ASP A 345 -1.88 14.37 8.00
N TRP A 346 -1.59 13.87 6.80
CA TRP A 346 -0.40 13.08 6.54
C TRP A 346 0.61 13.94 5.79
N THR A 347 1.89 13.67 6.00
CA THR A 347 2.97 14.16 5.16
C THR A 347 3.61 13.04 4.40
N PHE A 348 4.23 13.40 3.28
CA PHE A 348 5.08 12.49 2.54
C PHE A 348 6.50 13.04 2.36
N THR A 349 7.45 12.10 2.26
CA THR A 349 8.81 12.34 1.79
C THR A 349 9.20 11.25 0.81
N LEU A 350 9.90 11.64 -0.25
CA LEU A 350 10.52 10.76 -1.24
C LEU A 350 12.03 10.95 -1.17
N SER A 351 12.67 10.01 -0.48
CA SER A 351 14.12 9.87 -0.50
C SER A 351 14.54 8.92 -1.62
N ARG A 352 15.86 8.79 -1.84
CA ARG A 352 16.46 7.85 -2.79
C ARG A 352 15.86 6.43 -2.74
N ARG A 353 15.60 5.91 -1.53
CA ARG A 353 15.21 4.50 -1.33
C ARG A 353 13.80 4.31 -0.77
N LYS A 354 13.06 5.39 -0.49
CA LYS A 354 11.83 5.28 0.28
C LYS A 354 10.89 6.44 0.03
N PHE A 355 9.66 6.10 -0.34
CA PHE A 355 8.50 6.95 -0.16
C PHE A 355 7.92 6.70 1.23
N THR A 356 7.95 7.71 2.10
CA THR A 356 7.49 7.62 3.49
C THR A 356 6.24 8.47 3.66
N ILE A 357 5.21 7.89 4.26
CA ILE A 357 3.99 8.58 4.67
C ILE A 357 3.92 8.50 6.19
N LYS A 358 3.73 9.64 6.86
CA LYS A 358 3.66 9.76 8.32
C LYS A 358 2.60 10.78 8.73
N PRO A 359 2.06 10.71 9.95
CA PRO A 359 1.22 11.78 10.48
C PRO A 359 2.00 13.11 10.47
N PHE A 360 1.34 14.18 10.05
CA PHE A 360 1.89 15.52 10.10
C PHE A 360 2.08 15.92 11.56
N ASN A 361 3.30 16.31 11.93
CA ASN A 361 3.61 16.86 13.23
C ASN A 361 4.34 18.18 13.01
N LEU A 362 3.85 19.24 13.65
CA LEU A 362 4.58 20.50 13.67
C LEU A 362 5.83 20.33 14.55
N PRO A 363 7.00 20.84 14.14
CA PRO A 363 8.15 20.89 15.01
C PRO A 363 7.79 21.68 16.28
N PRO A 364 8.29 21.29 17.46
CA PRO A 364 8.09 22.04 18.69
C PRO A 364 8.52 23.49 18.47
N VAL A 365 7.65 24.45 18.80
CA VAL A 365 8.02 25.87 18.77
C VAL A 365 9.05 26.10 19.88
N GLU A 366 10.27 26.49 19.52
CA GLU A 366 11.27 26.92 20.50
C GLU A 366 10.71 28.15 21.24
N GLY A 367 10.25 27.95 22.48
CA GLY A 367 9.68 29.02 23.30
C GLY A 367 8.66 28.58 24.34
N ASP A 368 8.07 27.38 24.22
CA ASP A 368 7.02 26.92 25.13
C ASP A 368 7.54 26.10 26.34
N THR A 369 8.66 26.52 26.92
CA THR A 369 9.18 25.95 28.18
C THR A 369 8.34 26.31 29.41
N GLY A 370 7.29 27.13 29.26
CA GLY A 370 6.39 27.51 30.34
C GLY A 370 5.46 26.38 30.81
N ALA A 371 5.01 25.50 29.89
CA ALA A 371 4.03 24.46 30.23
C ALA A 371 4.64 23.21 30.89
N GLN A 372 5.96 22.98 30.75
CA GLN A 372 6.65 21.85 31.37
C GLN A 372 7.31 22.17 32.73
N GLN A 373 7.38 23.44 33.12
CA GLN A 373 7.89 23.86 34.44
C GLN A 373 6.81 24.00 35.52
N ALA A 374 5.52 23.95 35.16
CA ALA A 374 4.40 24.07 36.12
C ALA A 374 4.11 22.77 36.91
N ALA A 375 4.73 21.64 36.56
CA ALA A 375 4.65 20.39 37.33
C ALA A 375 5.92 20.20 38.18
N GLY A 376 6.19 21.16 39.07
CA GLY A 376 7.17 21.00 40.14
C GLY A 376 6.65 20.04 41.24
N PRO A 377 7.53 19.32 41.95
CA PRO A 377 7.15 18.25 42.86
C PRO A 377 6.40 18.79 44.09
N GLU A 378 5.28 18.14 44.42
CA GLU A 378 4.54 18.33 45.67
C GLU A 378 5.50 18.31 46.87
N GLN A 379 5.60 19.45 47.55
CA GLN A 379 6.28 19.56 48.84
C GLN A 379 5.58 18.67 49.86
N LYS A 380 6.25 17.58 50.26
CA LYS A 380 5.91 16.81 51.47
C LYS A 380 5.91 17.76 52.67
N GLY A 381 4.73 17.98 53.26
CA GLY A 381 4.56 18.68 54.53
C GLY A 381 5.38 18.01 55.64
N LYS A 382 6.27 18.78 56.26
CA LYS A 382 6.91 18.41 57.53
C LYS A 382 5.93 18.71 58.67
N LYS A 383 5.59 17.68 59.44
CA LYS A 383 5.09 17.82 60.81
C LYS A 383 6.14 18.55 61.65
N ALA A 384 5.75 19.63 62.30
CA ALA A 384 6.45 20.17 63.45
C ALA A 384 5.43 20.23 64.59
N ASP A 385 5.76 19.52 65.68
CA ASP A 385 4.97 19.43 66.91
C ASP A 385 4.91 20.80 67.61
N MET A 386 3.72 21.15 68.10
CA MET A 386 3.51 22.20 69.10
C MET A 386 3.43 21.54 70.47
N GLU A 387 4.39 21.83 71.36
CA GLU A 387 4.18 21.77 72.82
C GLU A 387 4.88 22.96 73.49
N PHE A 388 4.04 23.77 74.16
CA PHE A 388 4.22 24.82 75.16
C PHE A 388 5.26 25.94 74.98
#